data_AF-A0A2G9NUG5-F1
#
_entry.id   AF-A0A2G9NUG5-F1
#
_cell.length_a   1.000
_cell.length_b   1.000
_cell.length_c   1.000
_cell.angle_alpha   90.00
_cell.angle_beta   90.00
_cell.angle_gamma   90.00
#
_symmetry.space_group_name_H-M   'P 1'
#
loop_
_entity.id
_entity.type
_entity.pdbx_description
1 polymer ?
#
loop_
_entity_poly.entity_id
_entity_poly.type
_entity_poly.pdbx_seq_one_letter_code
_entity_poly.pdbx_strand_id
1 'polypeptide(L)'
;MHPNIRHPKEMLDAKAYEHLSPRDKSVYLERCLQEILNLNNERGVSIPQIIDSTYFDRKAVSKYLEKLVARRVAYKVQQGTTIIYHINGRLIHHLFQKTVPIGGRHYSFKALFDGNQVQLFIQEIKKNELGVIEEGGGIIVPLKSIEEFSDYVSKVKKEMPLIKEKLMDMIE
;
A
#
# COMPACT_ATOMS: atom_id res chain seq x y z
N MET A 1 24.11 -18.75 4.07
CA MET A 1 24.02 -17.39 4.65
C MET A 1 22.81 -16.70 4.05
N HIS A 2 21.73 -16.52 4.83
CA HIS A 2 20.62 -15.69 4.37
C HIS A 2 21.10 -14.23 4.33
N PRO A 3 20.84 -13.48 3.24
CA PRO A 3 21.28 -12.09 3.17
C PRO A 3 20.58 -11.29 4.27
N ASN A 4 21.36 -10.60 5.10
CA ASN A 4 20.87 -9.69 6.13
C ASN A 4 19.94 -8.65 5.49
N ILE A 5 18.68 -8.63 5.93
CA ILE A 5 17.75 -7.57 5.56
C ILE A 5 17.97 -6.37 6.47
N ARG A 6 17.68 -5.17 5.97
CA ARG A 6 17.70 -3.93 6.76
C ARG A 6 16.42 -3.81 7.57
N HIS A 7 16.52 -3.31 8.80
CA HIS A 7 15.38 -3.04 9.67
C HIS A 7 15.43 -1.59 10.19
N PRO A 8 14.32 -1.04 10.69
CA PRO A 8 14.29 0.30 11.29
C PRO A 8 15.29 0.42 12.44
N LYS A 9 15.96 1.57 12.55
CA LYS A 9 16.95 1.84 13.61
C LYS A 9 16.30 1.95 15.00
N GLU A 10 15.06 2.41 15.05
CA GLU A 10 14.31 2.68 16.28
C GLU A 10 13.28 1.58 16.57
N MET A 11 13.60 0.33 16.24
CA MET A 11 12.75 -0.78 16.67
C MET A 11 12.78 -0.89 18.19
N LEU A 12 11.59 -0.98 18.80
CA LEU A 12 11.42 -1.45 20.16
C LEU A 12 12.13 -2.78 20.34
N ASP A 13 12.63 -3.07 21.54
CA ASP A 13 13.06 -4.41 21.87
C ASP A 13 11.86 -5.35 22.09
N ALA A 14 12.12 -6.66 22.18
CA ALA A 14 11.09 -7.66 22.35
C ALA A 14 10.27 -7.46 23.64
N LYS A 15 10.90 -7.01 24.74
CA LYS A 15 10.20 -6.77 26.01
C LYS A 15 9.26 -5.59 25.88
N ALA A 16 9.72 -4.46 25.34
CA ALA A 16 8.91 -3.27 25.13
C ALA A 16 7.73 -3.54 24.19
N TYR A 17 7.95 -4.32 23.12
CA TYR A 17 6.87 -4.76 22.25
C TYR A 17 5.81 -5.60 22.99
N GLU A 18 6.23 -6.53 23.86
CA GLU A 18 5.29 -7.38 24.59
C GLU A 18 4.36 -6.62 25.54
N HIS A 19 4.80 -5.47 26.07
CA HIS A 19 4.00 -4.62 26.94
C HIS A 19 2.98 -3.73 26.20
N LEU A 20 3.05 -3.67 24.87
CA LEU A 20 2.06 -2.92 24.09
C LEU A 20 0.67 -3.58 24.16
N SER A 21 -0.37 -2.76 24.11
CA SER A 21 -1.73 -3.26 23.96
C SER A 21 -1.89 -4.02 22.63
N PRO A 22 -2.87 -4.94 22.48
CA PRO A 22 -3.08 -5.65 21.22
C PRO A 22 -3.30 -4.72 20.01
N ARG A 23 -3.94 -3.57 20.23
CA ARG A 23 -4.13 -2.54 19.19
C ARG A 23 -2.80 -1.91 18.81
N ASP A 24 -1.98 -1.54 19.77
CA ASP A 24 -0.69 -0.88 19.51
C ASP A 24 0.32 -1.85 18.90
N LYS A 25 0.35 -3.12 19.34
CA LYS A 25 1.12 -4.19 18.70
C LYS A 25 0.79 -4.28 17.21
N SER A 26 -0.50 -4.24 16.88
CA SER A 26 -0.98 -4.30 15.49
C SER A 26 -0.47 -3.12 14.65
N VAL A 27 -0.62 -1.90 15.17
CA VAL A 27 -0.19 -0.67 14.47
C VAL A 27 1.32 -0.63 14.31
N TYR A 28 2.05 -0.95 15.38
CA TYR A 28 3.50 -0.98 15.39
C TYR A 28 4.06 -2.02 14.43
N LEU A 29 3.55 -3.26 14.45
CA LEU A 29 3.97 -4.32 13.55
C LEU A 29 3.74 -3.93 12.09
N GLU A 30 2.57 -3.39 11.75
CA GLU A 30 2.27 -2.96 10.39
C GLU A 30 3.23 -1.87 9.92
N ARG A 31 3.51 -0.87 10.76
CA ARG A 31 4.49 0.20 10.47
C ARG A 31 5.90 -0.36 10.25
N CYS A 32 6.36 -1.23 11.14
CA CYS A 32 7.68 -1.84 11.02
C CYS A 32 7.81 -2.68 9.74
N LEU A 33 6.79 -3.46 9.38
CA LEU A 33 6.81 -4.25 8.15
C LEU A 33 6.85 -3.38 6.90
N GLN A 34 6.09 -2.28 6.85
CA GLN A 34 6.17 -1.33 5.74
C GLN A 34 7.57 -0.73 5.63
N GLU A 35 8.19 -0.34 6.74
CA GLU A 35 9.53 0.26 6.73
C GLU A 35 10.62 -0.77 6.37
N ILE A 36 10.51 -2.02 6.85
CA ILE A 36 11.38 -3.13 6.42
C ILE A 36 11.27 -3.31 4.90
N LEU A 37 10.06 -3.36 4.35
CA LEU A 37 9.86 -3.48 2.90
C LEU A 37 10.47 -2.30 2.14
N ASN A 38 10.34 -1.08 2.67
CA ASN A 38 10.90 0.13 2.07
C ASN A 38 12.44 0.12 2.08
N LEU A 39 13.06 -0.26 3.21
CA LEU A 39 14.52 -0.33 3.35
C LEU A 39 15.17 -1.40 2.46
N ASN A 40 14.39 -2.41 2.05
CA ASN A 40 14.82 -3.53 1.21
C ASN A 40 14.13 -3.54 -0.16
N ASN A 41 13.59 -2.40 -0.61
CA ASN A 41 12.74 -2.29 -1.81
C ASN A 41 13.34 -2.97 -3.05
N GLU A 42 14.65 -2.81 -3.27
CA GLU A 42 15.33 -3.33 -4.48
C GLU A 42 15.30 -4.85 -4.61
N ARG A 43 15.38 -5.56 -3.47
CA ARG A 43 15.47 -7.04 -3.45
C ARG A 43 14.19 -7.68 -2.94
N GLY A 44 13.36 -6.92 -2.23
CA GLY A 44 12.25 -7.45 -1.45
C GLY A 44 12.74 -8.27 -0.26
N VAL A 45 11.79 -8.81 0.49
CA VAL A 45 12.05 -9.64 1.68
C VAL A 45 11.07 -10.81 1.73
N SER A 46 11.54 -11.95 2.19
CA SER A 46 10.71 -13.13 2.48
C SER A 46 10.31 -13.15 3.97
N ILE A 47 9.26 -13.90 4.30
CA ILE A 47 8.85 -14.12 5.69
C ILE A 47 10.00 -14.72 6.53
N PRO A 48 10.71 -15.78 6.09
CA PRO A 48 11.86 -16.30 6.84
C PRO A 48 12.89 -15.22 7.17
N GLN A 49 13.26 -14.35 6.23
CA GLN A 49 14.22 -13.28 6.49
C GLN A 49 13.72 -12.27 7.53
N ILE A 50 12.43 -11.93 7.53
CA ILE A 50 11.85 -11.05 8.56
C ILE A 50 11.92 -11.72 9.93
N ILE A 51 11.58 -13.01 10.02
CA ILE A 51 11.60 -13.75 11.29
C ILE A 51 13.02 -13.91 11.81
N ASP A 52 13.99 -14.17 10.94
CA ASP A 52 15.39 -14.35 11.34
C ASP A 52 16.04 -13.03 11.78
N SER A 53 15.45 -11.87 11.45
CA SER A 53 15.98 -10.54 11.75
C SER A 53 15.16 -9.73 12.75
N THR A 54 14.02 -10.26 13.23
CA THR A 54 13.12 -9.57 14.15
C THR A 54 12.61 -10.54 15.22
N TYR A 55 11.99 -10.01 16.27
CA TYR A 55 11.33 -10.82 17.32
C TYR A 55 9.84 -11.07 17.02
N PHE A 56 9.37 -10.77 15.81
CA PHE A 56 7.96 -10.91 15.47
C PHE A 56 7.58 -12.37 15.21
N ASP A 57 6.33 -12.71 15.54
CA ASP A 57 5.78 -14.03 15.27
C ASP A 57 5.47 -14.24 13.78
N ARG A 58 5.72 -15.47 13.27
CA ARG A 58 5.50 -15.84 11.86
C ARG A 58 4.06 -15.66 11.41
N LYS A 59 3.09 -16.03 12.24
CA LYS A 59 1.66 -15.93 11.91
C LYS A 59 1.25 -14.45 11.85
N ALA A 60 1.75 -13.64 12.78
CA ALA A 60 1.55 -12.19 12.75
C ALA A 60 2.16 -11.58 11.47
N VAL A 61 3.45 -11.80 11.20
CA VAL A 61 4.13 -11.26 10.00
C VAL A 61 3.38 -11.63 8.73
N SER A 62 3.02 -12.91 8.55
CA SER A 62 2.25 -13.37 7.39
C SER A 62 0.91 -12.62 7.24
N LYS A 63 0.13 -12.54 8.32
CA LYS A 63 -1.18 -11.85 8.34
C LYS A 63 -1.05 -10.38 7.92
N TYR A 64 -0.09 -9.65 8.46
CA TYR A 64 0.06 -8.22 8.16
C TYR A 64 0.66 -7.98 6.77
N LEU A 65 1.58 -8.81 6.29
CA LEU A 65 2.07 -8.72 4.91
C LEU A 65 0.94 -8.95 3.90
N GLU A 66 0.08 -9.95 4.11
CA GLU A 66 -1.10 -10.17 3.27
C GLU A 66 -2.08 -9.00 3.34
N LYS A 67 -2.25 -8.39 4.53
CA LYS A 67 -3.04 -7.14 4.67
C LYS A 67 -2.44 -6.00 3.84
N LEU A 68 -1.12 -5.81 3.84
CA LEU A 68 -0.45 -4.79 3.03
C LEU A 68 -0.63 -5.04 1.54
N VAL A 69 -0.56 -6.31 1.10
CA VAL A 69 -0.82 -6.70 -0.29
C VAL A 69 -2.28 -6.43 -0.68
N ALA A 70 -3.23 -6.82 0.17
CA ALA A 70 -4.66 -6.58 -0.05
C ALA A 70 -4.98 -5.08 -0.16
N ARG A 71 -4.29 -4.24 0.64
CA ARG A 71 -4.40 -2.77 0.59
C ARG A 71 -3.61 -2.11 -0.55
N ARG A 72 -2.92 -2.90 -1.39
CA ARG A 72 -2.03 -2.40 -2.44
C ARG A 72 -0.90 -1.49 -1.91
N VAL A 73 -0.50 -1.67 -0.65
CA VAL A 73 0.70 -1.04 -0.06
C VAL A 73 1.96 -1.84 -0.38
N ALA A 74 1.79 -3.15 -0.59
CA ALA A 74 2.86 -4.07 -1.00
C ALA A 74 2.40 -4.92 -2.18
N TYR A 75 3.35 -5.61 -2.81
CA TYR A 75 3.08 -6.71 -3.73
C TYR A 75 3.96 -7.90 -3.36
N LYS A 76 3.61 -9.08 -3.87
CA LYS A 76 4.37 -10.30 -3.64
C LYS A 76 4.64 -11.02 -4.96
N VAL A 77 5.84 -11.59 -5.07
CA VAL A 77 6.31 -12.33 -6.25
C VAL A 77 6.74 -13.71 -5.81
N GLN A 78 6.33 -14.73 -6.55
CA GLN A 78 6.81 -16.10 -6.36
C GLN A 78 8.19 -16.24 -7.02
N GLN A 79 9.22 -16.57 -6.25
CA GLN A 79 10.56 -16.91 -6.73
C GLN A 79 10.90 -18.35 -6.32
N GLY A 80 10.73 -19.29 -7.25
CA GLY A 80 10.82 -20.72 -6.95
C GLY A 80 9.77 -21.13 -5.93
N THR A 81 10.18 -21.67 -4.79
CA THR A 81 9.29 -22.04 -3.67
C THR A 81 9.08 -20.90 -2.66
N THR A 82 9.77 -19.77 -2.80
CA THR A 82 9.76 -18.67 -1.84
C THR A 82 8.91 -17.49 -2.34
N ILE A 83 8.09 -16.92 -1.45
CA ILE A 83 7.37 -15.67 -1.72
C ILE A 83 8.24 -14.50 -1.25
N ILE A 84 8.51 -13.57 -2.16
CA ILE A 84 9.20 -12.31 -1.87
C ILE A 84 8.19 -11.18 -1.87
N TYR A 85 8.18 -10.41 -0.79
CA TYR A 85 7.34 -9.23 -0.62
C TYR A 85 8.15 -7.98 -0.95
N HIS A 86 7.53 -7.07 -1.67
CA HIS A 86 8.08 -5.78 -2.04
C HIS A 86 7.10 -4.69 -1.63
N ILE A 87 7.61 -3.51 -1.26
CA ILE A 87 6.73 -2.35 -1.11
C ILE A 87 6.20 -1.94 -2.49
N ASN A 88 4.93 -1.57 -2.60
CA ASN A 88 4.43 -0.98 -3.83
C ASN A 88 5.06 0.40 -4.00
N GLY A 89 5.55 0.65 -5.21
CA GLY A 89 6.13 1.92 -5.59
C GLY A 89 7.62 2.03 -5.31
N ARG A 90 8.45 1.63 -6.29
CA ARG A 90 9.48 2.58 -6.70
C ARG A 90 8.75 3.72 -7.40
N LEU A 91 8.75 4.92 -6.79
CA LEU A 91 8.61 6.13 -7.60
C LEU A 91 9.70 6.04 -8.67
N ILE A 92 9.33 6.00 -9.94
CA ILE A 92 10.31 6.01 -11.03
C ILE A 92 11.22 7.23 -10.94
N HIS A 93 10.70 8.29 -10.36
CA HIS A 93 11.34 9.54 -10.00
C HIS A 93 10.21 10.39 -9.41
N HIS A 94 10.52 11.51 -8.76
CA HIS A 94 9.54 12.54 -8.36
C HIS A 94 8.75 13.19 -9.54
N LEU A 95 8.79 12.60 -10.74
CA LEU A 95 8.24 13.13 -11.99
C LEU A 95 6.73 13.37 -11.92
N PHE A 96 5.99 12.56 -11.18
CA PHE A 96 4.55 12.75 -11.06
C PHE A 96 4.00 12.28 -9.72
N GLN A 97 3.89 13.24 -8.79
CA GLN A 97 3.08 13.13 -7.59
C GLN A 97 2.17 14.35 -7.50
N LYS A 98 0.86 14.13 -7.54
CA LYS A 98 -0.13 15.20 -7.37
C LYS A 98 -1.17 14.75 -6.35
N THR A 99 -1.43 15.61 -5.37
CA THR A 99 -2.57 15.43 -4.47
C THR A 99 -3.68 16.36 -4.92
N VAL A 100 -4.89 15.84 -5.06
CA VAL A 100 -6.06 16.60 -5.52
C VAL A 100 -7.22 16.40 -4.54
N PRO A 101 -7.85 17.48 -4.05
CA PRO A 101 -9.11 17.37 -3.31
C PRO A 101 -10.27 17.09 -4.28
N ILE A 102 -11.06 16.05 -4.02
CA ILE A 102 -12.22 15.64 -4.82
C ILE A 102 -13.34 15.22 -3.86
N GLY A 103 -14.50 15.90 -3.90
CA GLY A 103 -15.69 15.50 -3.13
C GLY A 103 -15.48 15.40 -1.61
N GLY A 104 -14.68 16.30 -1.02
CA GLY A 104 -14.36 16.28 0.42
C GLY A 104 -13.29 15.27 0.84
N ARG A 105 -12.72 14.52 -0.10
CA ARG A 105 -11.60 13.59 0.11
C ARG A 105 -10.36 14.08 -0.60
N HIS A 106 -9.19 13.58 -0.20
CA HIS A 106 -7.93 13.86 -0.89
C HIS A 106 -7.46 12.60 -1.61
N TYR A 107 -7.03 12.74 -2.86
CA TYR A 107 -6.49 11.64 -3.65
C TYR A 107 -5.06 11.95 -4.08
N SER A 108 -4.15 11.03 -3.81
CA SER A 108 -2.79 11.06 -4.31
C SER A 108 -2.71 10.27 -5.62
N PHE A 109 -2.16 10.90 -6.64
CA PHE A 109 -1.83 10.32 -7.94
C PHE A 109 -0.31 10.17 -8.01
N LYS A 110 0.18 8.95 -8.22
CA LYS A 110 1.61 8.61 -8.27
C LYS A 110 1.89 7.74 -9.49
N ALA A 111 2.96 8.02 -10.24
CA ALA A 111 3.47 7.08 -11.24
C ALA A 111 4.44 6.08 -10.58
N LEU A 112 4.16 4.79 -10.70
CA LEU A 112 4.94 3.70 -10.11
C LEU A 112 5.59 2.84 -11.21
N PHE A 113 6.73 2.23 -10.91
CA PHE A 113 7.30 1.12 -11.69
C PHE A 113 7.47 -0.09 -10.82
N ASP A 114 6.97 -1.22 -11.31
CA ASP A 114 7.06 -2.52 -10.66
C ASP A 114 8.26 -3.35 -11.14
N GLY A 115 9.11 -2.78 -12.02
CA GLY A 115 10.22 -3.48 -12.66
C GLY A 115 9.96 -3.86 -14.12
N ASN A 116 8.69 -3.96 -14.53
CA ASN A 116 8.30 -4.33 -15.89
C ASN A 116 7.50 -3.23 -16.61
N GLN A 117 6.66 -2.49 -15.90
CA GLN A 117 5.75 -1.51 -16.51
C GLN A 117 5.51 -0.30 -15.61
N VAL A 118 5.19 0.82 -16.25
CA VAL A 118 4.76 2.04 -15.56
C VAL A 118 3.25 1.96 -15.28
N GLN A 119 2.86 2.33 -14.07
CA GLN A 119 1.46 2.29 -13.62
C GLN A 119 1.11 3.61 -12.94
N LEU A 120 -0.12 4.08 -13.14
CA LEU A 120 -0.71 5.16 -12.35
C LEU A 120 -1.37 4.56 -11.12
N PHE A 121 -0.93 4.98 -9.94
CA PHE A 121 -1.54 4.65 -8.67
C PHE A 121 -2.34 5.84 -8.15
N ILE A 122 -3.61 5.62 -7.88
CA ILE A 122 -4.55 6.60 -7.35
C ILE A 122 -5.01 6.11 -5.99
N GLN A 123 -4.74 6.85 -4.93
CA GLN A 123 -5.00 6.43 -3.56
C GLN A 123 -5.71 7.52 -2.79
N GLU A 124 -6.79 7.17 -2.09
CA GLU A 124 -7.38 8.08 -1.11
C GLU A 124 -6.40 8.27 0.05
N ILE A 125 -6.17 9.52 0.45
CA ILE A 125 -5.38 9.87 1.63
C ILE A 125 -6.23 10.71 2.57
N LYS A 126 -6.11 10.44 3.87
CA LYS A 126 -6.71 11.23 4.94
C LYS A 126 -5.60 11.77 5.81
N LYS A 127 -5.63 13.06 6.12
CA LYS A 127 -4.80 13.60 7.19
C LYS A 127 -5.63 13.54 8.47
N ASN A 128 -5.13 12.88 9.50
CA ASN A 128 -5.74 12.95 10.82
C ASN A 128 -5.31 14.24 11.55
N GLU A 129 -5.91 14.50 12.72
CA GLU A 129 -5.68 15.70 13.52
C GLU A 129 -4.20 15.92 13.91
N LEU A 130 -3.41 14.84 13.91
CA LEU A 130 -1.98 14.85 14.21
C LEU A 130 -1.10 15.05 12.97
N GLY A 131 -1.70 15.29 11.80
CA GLY A 131 -0.99 15.45 10.53
C GLY A 131 -0.46 14.13 9.93
N VAL A 132 -0.78 12.99 10.53
CA VAL A 132 -0.40 11.67 10.00
C VAL A 132 -1.28 11.35 8.80
N ILE A 133 -0.65 10.88 7.72
CA ILE A 133 -1.35 10.46 6.51
C ILE A 133 -1.84 9.02 6.72
N GLU A 134 -3.16 8.86 6.80
CA GLU A 134 -3.83 7.57 6.73
C GLU A 134 -4.18 7.26 5.29
N GLU A 135 -3.64 6.15 4.80
CA GLU A 135 -3.89 5.66 3.44
C GLU A 135 -5.18 4.84 3.38
N GLY A 136 -6.12 5.28 2.54
CA GLY A 136 -7.36 4.59 2.22
C GLY A 136 -7.21 3.59 1.07
N GLY A 137 -8.35 3.29 0.43
CA GLY A 137 -8.37 2.44 -0.76
C GLY A 137 -7.66 3.10 -1.95
N GLY A 138 -7.09 2.28 -2.83
CA GLY A 138 -6.42 2.76 -4.03
C GLY A 138 -6.61 1.83 -5.22
N ILE A 139 -6.44 2.39 -6.41
CA ILE A 139 -6.51 1.69 -7.69
C ILE A 139 -5.18 1.87 -8.44
N ILE A 140 -4.78 0.83 -9.15
CA ILE A 140 -3.60 0.81 -10.01
C ILE A 140 -4.10 0.65 -11.44
N VAL A 141 -3.69 1.57 -12.32
CA VAL A 141 -4.02 1.56 -13.74
C VAL A 141 -2.71 1.47 -14.52
N PRO A 142 -2.47 0.44 -15.36
CA PRO A 142 -1.31 0.43 -16.24
C PRO A 142 -1.30 1.68 -17.12
N LEU A 143 -0.17 2.38 -17.19
CA LEU A 143 -0.11 3.67 -17.91
C LEU A 143 -0.41 3.50 -19.40
N LYS A 144 -0.07 2.34 -19.98
CA LYS A 144 -0.42 1.94 -21.36
C LYS A 144 -1.93 1.87 -21.63
N SER A 145 -2.75 1.75 -20.60
CA SER A 145 -4.22 1.62 -20.67
C SER A 145 -4.92 2.87 -20.13
N ILE A 146 -4.20 3.97 -19.91
CA ILE A 146 -4.76 5.16 -19.27
C ILE A 146 -5.82 5.86 -20.12
N GLU A 147 -5.66 5.85 -21.44
CA GLU A 147 -6.64 6.43 -22.37
C GLU A 147 -7.97 5.67 -22.30
N GLU A 148 -7.93 4.34 -22.38
CA GLU A 148 -9.12 3.50 -22.24
C GLU A 148 -9.81 3.71 -20.89
N PHE A 149 -9.03 3.78 -19.80
CA PHE A 149 -9.55 4.07 -18.47
C PHE A 149 -10.24 5.45 -18.41
N SER A 150 -9.61 6.48 -18.98
CA SER A 150 -10.14 7.85 -19.05
C SER A 150 -11.44 7.93 -19.85
N ASP A 151 -11.52 7.19 -20.95
CA ASP A 151 -12.73 7.09 -21.78
C ASP A 151 -13.90 6.51 -21.00
N TYR A 152 -13.68 5.44 -20.23
CA TYR A 152 -14.72 4.86 -19.39
C TYR A 152 -15.18 5.82 -18.30
N VAL A 153 -14.26 6.50 -17.60
CA VAL A 153 -14.62 7.52 -16.60
C VAL A 153 -15.43 8.66 -17.24
N SER A 154 -15.07 9.05 -18.47
CA SER A 154 -15.79 10.07 -19.23
C SER A 154 -17.19 9.63 -19.66
N LYS A 155 -17.39 8.35 -19.99
CA LYS A 155 -18.72 7.78 -20.27
C LYS A 155 -19.59 7.79 -19.02
N VAL A 156 -19.07 7.37 -17.86
CA VAL A 156 -19.78 7.44 -16.58
C VAL A 156 -20.23 8.88 -16.28
N LYS A 157 -19.37 9.88 -16.55
CA LYS A 157 -19.75 11.30 -16.42
C LYS A 157 -20.95 11.68 -17.28
N LYS A 158 -21.05 11.16 -18.52
CA LYS A 158 -22.19 11.42 -19.41
C LYS A 158 -23.48 10.75 -18.90
N GLU A 159 -23.36 9.56 -18.31
CA GLU A 159 -24.48 8.80 -17.77
C GLU A 159 -24.90 9.26 -16.36
N MET A 160 -24.15 10.16 -15.72
CA MET A 160 -24.45 10.66 -14.37
C MET A 160 -25.90 11.12 -14.15
N PRO A 161 -26.58 11.83 -15.07
CA PRO A 161 -27.98 12.22 -14.88
C PRO A 161 -28.90 11.01 -14.66
N LEU A 162 -28.75 9.98 -15.51
CA LEU A 162 -29.52 8.74 -15.42
C LEU A 162 -29.19 7.96 -14.14
N ILE A 163 -27.92 7.92 -13.75
CA ILE A 163 -27.50 7.27 -12.50
C ILE A 163 -28.12 7.97 -11.30
N LYS A 164 -28.17 9.31 -11.29
CA LYS A 164 -28.79 10.09 -10.21
C LYS A 164 -30.28 9.83 -10.11
N GLU A 165 -31.00 9.87 -11.23
CA GLU A 165 -32.44 9.60 -11.28
C GLU A 165 -32.75 8.23 -10.67
N LYS A 166 -32.09 7.17 -11.15
CA LYS A 166 -32.29 5.81 -10.61
C LYS A 166 -31.91 5.65 -9.14
N LEU A 167 -30.91 6.38 -8.66
CA LEU A 167 -30.53 6.33 -7.24
C LEU A 167 -31.53 7.05 -6.35
N MET A 168 -32.16 8.13 -6.82
CA MET A 168 -33.21 8.82 -6.08
C MET A 168 -34.45 7.93 -5.96
N ASP A 169 -34.82 7.22 -7.04
CA ASP A 169 -35.93 6.24 -7.04
C ASP A 169 -35.71 5.06 -6.07
N MET A 170 -34.47 4.81 -5.61
CA MET A 170 -34.15 3.75 -4.66
C MET A 170 -34.15 4.20 -3.20
N ILE A 171 -34.18 5.51 -2.95
CA ILE A 171 -34.13 6.11 -1.60
C ILE A 171 -35.53 6.56 -1.15
N GLU A 172 -36.49 6.65 -2.09
CA GLU A 172 -37.94 6.79 -1.83
C GLU A 172 -38.61 5.42 -1.59
#